data_AF-A0A940KGU8-F1
#
_entry.id   AF-A0A940KGU8-F1
#
_cell.length_a   1.000
_cell.length_b   1.000
_cell.length_c   1.000
_cell.angle_alpha   90.00
_cell.angle_beta   90.00
_cell.angle_gamma   90.00
#
_symmetry.space_group_name_H-M   'P 1'
#
loop_
_entity.id
_entity.type
_entity.pdbx_description
1 polymer ?
#
loop_
_entity_poly.entity_id
_entity_poly.type
_entity_poly.pdbx_seq_one_letter_code
_entity_poly.pdbx_strand_id
1 'polypeptide(L)' 'MDEYISFEQIPFGSESFADNPEPRCPCVLLLDTSGSMSGKPIAQLNEGIQTLKKELLADPLASKRVEIAVVTFGPVT' A
#
# COMPACT_ATOMS: atom_id res chain seq x y z
N MET A 1 12.73 -42.23 23.10
CA MET A 1 12.56 -41.51 24.37
C MET A 1 12.07 -40.15 23.95
N ASP A 2 10.75 -40.03 23.92
CA ASP A 2 10.04 -39.02 23.16
C ASP A 2 10.29 -37.64 23.75
N GLU A 3 10.67 -36.67 22.89
CA GLU A 3 10.80 -35.27 23.30
C GLU A 3 9.42 -34.76 23.73
N TYR A 4 9.27 -34.58 25.04
CA TYR A 4 8.13 -33.89 25.63
C TYR A 4 8.15 -32.43 25.15
N ILE A 5 7.30 -32.10 24.19
CA ILE A 5 6.96 -30.72 23.88
C ILE A 5 6.15 -30.20 25.08
N SER A 6 6.79 -29.37 25.89
CA SER A 6 6.14 -28.54 26.91
C SER A 6 5.00 -27.75 26.25
N PHE A 7 3.76 -27.97 26.69
CA PHE A 7 2.59 -27.15 26.33
C PHE A 7 2.62 -25.81 27.08
N GLU A 8 3.76 -25.12 27.09
CA GLU A 8 3.79 -23.72 27.50
C GLU A 8 3.03 -22.92 26.44
N GLN A 9 1.91 -22.35 26.85
CA GLN A 9 1.15 -21.41 26.04
C GLN A 9 2.06 -20.22 25.76
N ILE A 10 2.64 -20.15 24.55
CA ILE A 10 3.31 -18.96 24.06
C ILE A 10 2.24 -17.88 24.01
N PRO A 11 2.29 -16.85 24.87
CA PRO A 11 1.36 -15.74 24.76
C PRO A 11 1.52 -15.20 23.35
N PHE A 12 0.41 -14.93 22.65
CA PHE A 12 0.49 -14.12 21.44
C PHE A 12 1.17 -12.81 21.85
N GLY A 13 2.46 -12.68 21.52
CA GLY A 13 3.23 -11.50 21.88
C GLY A 13 2.48 -10.29 21.35
N SER A 14 2.10 -9.39 22.25
CA SER A 14 1.49 -8.10 21.92
C SER A 14 2.47 -7.16 21.19
N GLU A 15 3.68 -7.63 20.87
CA GLU A 15 4.83 -6.82 20.49
C GLU A 15 4.90 -6.44 19.00
N SER A 16 3.80 -6.53 18.24
CA SER A 16 3.78 -5.97 16.88
C SER A 16 2.47 -5.32 16.44
N PHE A 17 1.46 -5.24 17.32
CA PHE A 17 0.23 -4.48 17.06
C PHE A 17 0.11 -3.20 17.89
N ALA A 18 1.07 -2.96 18.80
CA ALA A 18 1.15 -1.71 19.55
C ALA A 18 1.66 -0.58 18.65
N ASP A 19 0.68 0.11 18.06
CA ASP A 19 0.64 1.56 17.87
C ASP A 19 1.77 2.16 17.03
N ASN A 20 1.51 2.26 15.72
CA ASN A 20 1.84 3.50 15.04
C ASN A 20 0.71 4.49 15.38
N PRO A 21 0.86 5.37 16.39
CA PRO A 21 -0.19 6.33 16.80
C PRO A 21 -0.44 7.39 15.73
N GLU A 22 0.36 7.38 14.67
CA GLU A 22 0.26 8.28 13.55
C GLU A 22 -1.01 7.96 12.73
N PRO A 23 -1.94 8.92 12.54
CA PRO A 23 -3.18 8.66 11.80
C PRO A 23 -2.84 8.23 10.38
N ARG A 24 -3.12 6.94 10.07
CA ARG A 24 -2.95 6.37 8.74
C ARG A 24 -3.95 7.03 7.79
N CYS A 25 -3.47 7.44 6.63
CA CYS A 25 -4.26 8.06 5.58
C CYS A 25 -4.35 7.06 4.41
N PRO A 26 -5.33 6.14 4.42
CA PRO A 26 -5.53 5.23 3.31
C PRO A 26 -6.03 6.01 2.09
N CYS A 27 -5.33 5.86 0.99
CA CYS A 27 -5.62 6.51 -0.28
C CYS A 27 -5.78 5.42 -1.36
N VAL A 28 -7.00 5.27 -1.88
CA VAL A 28 -7.29 4.32 -2.95
C VAL A 28 -7.28 5.06 -4.28
N LEU A 29 -6.34 4.70 -5.15
CA LEU A 29 -6.27 5.22 -6.51
C LEU A 29 -7.09 4.31 -7.43
N LEU A 30 -8.23 4.82 -7.92
CA LEU A 30 -9.03 4.16 -8.93
C LEU A 30 -8.58 4.67 -10.30
N LEU A 31 -7.92 3.82 -11.09
CA LEU A 31 -7.23 4.21 -12.32
C LEU A 31 -7.89 3.58 -13.55
N ASP A 32 -8.34 4.41 -14.49
CA ASP A 32 -8.82 3.95 -15.78
C ASP A 32 -7.65 3.46 -16.66
N THR A 33 -7.78 2.26 -17.20
CA THR A 33 -6.84 1.61 -18.13
C THR A 33 -7.55 1.13 -19.41
N SER A 34 -8.71 1.69 -19.71
CA SER A 34 -9.51 1.40 -20.91
C SER A 34 -8.81 1.78 -22.22
N GLY A 35 -9.35 1.33 -23.36
CA GLY A 35 -8.72 1.54 -24.67
C GLY A 35 -8.45 3.01 -25.04
N SER A 36 -9.26 3.95 -24.57
CA SER A 36 -9.06 5.40 -24.76
C SER A 36 -7.81 5.94 -24.04
N MET A 37 -7.28 5.21 -23.07
CA MET A 37 -6.05 5.57 -22.36
C MET A 37 -4.80 5.30 -23.19
N SER A 38 -4.91 4.58 -24.31
CA SER A 38 -3.77 4.20 -25.15
C SER A 38 -2.93 5.39 -25.63
N GLY A 39 -1.60 5.24 -25.58
CA GLY A 39 -0.65 6.25 -26.05
C GLY A 39 -0.38 7.34 -25.00
N LYS A 40 -0.67 8.58 -25.35
CA LYS A 40 -0.31 9.74 -24.50
C LYS A 40 -1.00 9.73 -23.12
N PRO A 41 -2.30 9.41 -22.97
CA PRO A 41 -2.97 9.47 -21.67
C PRO A 41 -2.36 8.51 -20.64
N ILE A 42 -2.11 7.23 -21.00
CA ILE A 42 -1.50 6.27 -20.07
C ILE A 42 -0.06 6.65 -19.72
N ALA A 43 0.69 7.25 -20.66
CA ALA A 43 2.03 7.75 -20.37
C ALA A 43 2.00 8.88 -19.31
N GLN A 44 1.09 9.84 -19.47
CA GLN A 44 0.90 10.93 -18.51
C GLN A 44 0.40 10.43 -17.14
N LEU A 45 -0.48 9.41 -17.13
CA LEU A 45 -0.93 8.78 -15.89
C LEU A 45 0.25 8.17 -15.13
N ASN A 46 1.10 7.40 -15.82
CA ASN A 46 2.29 6.80 -15.21
C ASN A 46 3.26 7.85 -14.67
N GLU A 47 3.49 8.93 -15.41
CA GLU A 47 4.32 10.05 -14.98
C GLU A 47 3.75 10.74 -13.73
N GLY A 48 2.43 10.92 -13.68
CA GLY A 48 1.72 11.43 -12.50
C GLY A 48 1.87 10.54 -11.27
N ILE A 49 1.81 9.21 -11.43
CA ILE A 49 2.00 8.26 -10.31
C ILE A 49 3.44 8.30 -9.79
N GLN A 50 4.43 8.39 -10.68
CA GLN A 50 5.83 8.54 -10.26
C GLN A 50 6.05 9.86 -9.51
N THR A 51 5.41 10.93 -9.96
CA THR A 51 5.45 12.23 -9.29
C THR A 51 4.79 12.14 -7.91
N LEU A 52 3.58 11.57 -7.80
CA LEU A 52 2.91 11.35 -6.52
C LEU A 52 3.78 10.57 -5.53
N LYS A 53 4.38 9.47 -5.98
CA LYS A 53 5.30 8.67 -5.16
C LYS A 53 6.49 9.50 -4.67
N LYS A 54 7.11 10.28 -5.55
CA LYS A 54 8.26 11.12 -5.22
C LYS A 54 7.89 12.16 -4.16
N GLU A 55 6.78 12.87 -4.36
CA GLU A 55 6.32 13.91 -3.43
C GLU A 55 5.95 13.33 -2.05
N LEU A 56 5.28 12.16 -2.02
CA LEU A 56 4.95 11.47 -0.78
C LEU A 56 6.19 11.02 0.00
N LEU A 57 7.23 10.55 -0.70
CA LEU A 57 8.48 10.15 -0.08
C LEU A 57 9.35 11.34 0.36
N ALA A 58 9.22 12.49 -0.31
CA ALA A 58 9.93 13.71 0.04
C ALA A 58 9.38 14.36 1.32
N ASP A 59 8.10 14.13 1.65
CA ASP A 59 7.47 14.60 2.89
C ASP A 59 7.65 13.58 4.04
N PRO A 60 8.41 13.90 5.11
CA PRO A 60 8.69 12.98 6.21
C PRO A 60 7.46 12.55 7.03
N LEU A 61 6.37 13.32 6.97
CA LEU A 61 5.11 13.02 7.65
C LEU A 61 4.19 12.20 6.76
N ALA A 62 4.04 12.58 5.48
CA ALA A 62 3.21 11.86 4.53
C ALA A 62 3.77 10.45 4.25
N SER A 63 5.10 10.31 4.13
CA SER A 63 5.77 9.01 3.93
C SER A 63 5.53 8.00 5.06
N LYS A 64 5.20 8.47 6.27
CA LYS A 64 4.88 7.60 7.43
C LYS A 64 3.39 7.33 7.60
N ARG A 65 2.53 8.19 7.04
CA ARG A 65 1.08 8.17 7.27
C ARG A 65 0.30 7.62 6.08
N VAL A 66 0.73 7.91 4.86
CA VAL A 66 -0.06 7.60 3.66
C VAL A 66 0.14 6.15 3.27
N GLU A 67 -0.98 5.45 3.12
CA GLU A 67 -1.03 4.09 2.60
C GLU A 67 -1.76 4.10 1.27
N ILE A 68 -1.08 3.70 0.20
CA ILE A 68 -1.67 3.67 -1.14
C ILE A 68 -2.13 2.25 -1.48
N ALA A 69 -3.39 2.16 -1.91
CA ALA A 69 -3.91 1.03 -2.66
C ALA A 69 -4.20 1.47 -4.09
N VAL A 70 -3.89 0.64 -5.07
CA VAL A 70 -4.18 0.91 -6.49
C VAL A 70 -5.17 -0.12 -6.99
N VAL A 71 -6.25 0.35 -7.60
CA VAL A 71 -7.24 -0.46 -8.30
C VAL A 71 -7.36 0.08 -9.72
N THR A 72 -6.97 -0.73 -10.68
CA THR A 72 -7.16 -0.40 -12.10
C THR A 72 -8.49 -0.94 -12.58
N PHE A 73 -9.17 -0.19 -13.45
CA PHE A 73 -10.42 -0.62 -14.10
C PHE A 73 -10.42 -0.28 -15.59
N GLY A 74 -11.36 -0.89 -16.33
CA GLY A 74 -11.08 -1.37 -17.70
C GLY A 74 -10.28 -2.68 -17.59
N PRO A 75 -10.59 -3.78 -18.32
CA PRO A 75 -10.74 -3.84 -19.78
C PRO A 75 -11.88 -4.78 -20.29
N VAL A 76 -12.26 -4.69 -21.56
CA VAL A 76 -12.60 -5.85 -22.42
C VAL A 76 -12.22 -5.49 -23.87
N THR A 77 -11.17 -6.10 -24.39
CA THR A 77 -10.95 -6.31 -25.83
C THR A 77 -10.58 -7.77 -26.01
#